data_AF-A0AAW5BLK0-F1
#
_entry.id   AF-A0AAW5BLK0-F1
#
_cell.length_a   1.000
_cell.length_b   1.000
_cell.length_c   1.000
_cell.angle_alpha   90.00
_cell.angle_beta   90.00
_cell.angle_gamma   90.00
#
_symmetry.space_group_name_H-M   'P 1'
#
loop_
_entity.id
_entity.type
_entity.pdbx_description
1 polymer ?
#
loop_
_entity_poly.entity_id
_entity_poly.type
_entity_poly.pdbx_seq_one_letter_code
_entity_poly.pdbx_strand_id
1 'polypeptide(L)'
;MIKTHIFEIMNGNFITGANPRLERHVRNEFAESSDCLMAYNKIYEARVRMGKRLGTGEEDQDIMDIVDGVESKIQYICLKMYDYGAGTLTIAGGDKEFQLMGMIDKEWKDADHHVGKHIGHAMTRLKDRMGTDGSDPDIRILAGGYEYIARRMGVKMYGYGAYFTGRAKTAPDVPDFYGNAEIIEKDRFN
;
A
#
# COMPACT_ATOMS: atom_id res chain seq x y z
N MET A 1 -14.19 -4.01 12.52
CA MET A 1 -14.93 -5.13 11.89
C MET A 1 -15.19 -4.86 10.40
N ILE A 2 -15.87 -3.76 10.01
CA ILE A 2 -16.12 -3.49 8.58
C ILE A 2 -14.87 -3.10 7.78
N LYS A 3 -14.01 -2.21 8.31
CA LYS A 3 -12.81 -1.73 7.60
C LYS A 3 -11.74 -2.79 7.32
N THR A 4 -11.59 -3.76 8.23
CA THR A 4 -10.67 -4.90 8.04
C THR A 4 -11.12 -5.77 6.87
N HIS A 5 -12.42 -6.05 6.77
CA HIS A 5 -12.97 -6.84 5.67
C HIS A 5 -12.87 -6.09 4.33
N ILE A 6 -13.06 -4.76 4.33
CA ILE A 6 -12.83 -3.94 3.12
C ILE A 6 -11.37 -4.07 2.67
N PHE A 7 -10.41 -3.95 3.60
CA PHE A 7 -8.99 -4.14 3.30
C PHE A 7 -8.70 -5.56 2.76
N GLU A 8 -9.25 -6.60 3.37
CA GLU A 8 -9.11 -7.99 2.93
C GLU A 8 -9.61 -8.20 1.49
N ILE A 9 -10.78 -7.63 1.15
CA ILE A 9 -11.30 -7.68 -0.23
C ILE A 9 -10.36 -6.94 -1.19
N MET A 10 -9.90 -5.74 -0.83
CA MET A 10 -8.95 -4.97 -1.64
C MET A 10 -7.63 -5.70 -1.85
N ASN A 11 -7.16 -6.42 -0.84
CA ASN A 11 -5.91 -7.17 -0.89
C ASN A 11 -6.06 -8.54 -1.57
N GLY A 12 -7.25 -8.90 -2.05
CA GLY A 12 -7.53 -10.22 -2.63
C GLY A 12 -7.60 -11.38 -1.63
N ASN A 13 -7.50 -11.10 -0.34
CA ASN A 13 -7.49 -12.08 0.76
C ASN A 13 -8.88 -12.23 1.39
N PHE A 14 -9.90 -12.53 0.59
CA PHE A 14 -11.29 -12.62 1.07
C PHE A 14 -11.97 -13.93 0.67
N ILE A 15 -12.93 -14.35 1.48
CA ILE A 15 -13.80 -15.48 1.18
C ILE A 15 -15.00 -14.94 0.40
N THR A 16 -15.15 -15.35 -0.86
CA THR A 16 -16.29 -14.97 -1.70
C THR A 16 -17.61 -15.35 -1.03
N GLY A 17 -18.55 -14.41 -0.97
CA GLY A 17 -19.86 -14.59 -0.35
C GLY A 17 -19.90 -14.36 1.17
N ALA A 18 -18.78 -14.08 1.82
CA ALA A 18 -18.74 -13.77 3.26
C ALA A 18 -19.40 -12.43 3.58
N ASN A 19 -19.33 -11.44 2.67
CA ASN A 19 -20.05 -10.19 2.79
C ASN A 19 -20.46 -9.64 1.42
N PRO A 20 -21.58 -10.14 0.84
CA PRO A 20 -22.03 -9.76 -0.49
C PRO A 20 -22.31 -8.27 -0.65
N ARG A 21 -22.60 -7.55 0.44
CA ARG A 21 -22.78 -6.10 0.40
C ARG A 21 -21.47 -5.38 0.16
N LEU A 22 -20.39 -5.78 0.84
CA LEU A 22 -19.07 -5.19 0.62
C LEU A 22 -18.51 -5.61 -0.75
N GLU A 23 -18.60 -6.88 -1.10
CA GLU A 23 -18.05 -7.43 -2.36
C GLU A 23 -18.64 -6.79 -3.62
N ARG A 24 -19.86 -6.23 -3.56
CA ARG A 24 -20.46 -5.48 -4.68
C ARG A 24 -19.85 -4.11 -4.91
N HIS A 25 -19.26 -3.52 -3.87
CA HIS A 25 -18.80 -2.14 -3.88
C HIS A 25 -17.29 -2.02 -3.71
N VAL A 26 -16.64 -3.03 -3.13
CA VAL A 26 -15.21 -3.08 -2.89
C VAL A 26 -14.53 -3.91 -3.96
N ARG A 27 -13.51 -3.36 -4.62
CA ARG A 27 -12.77 -4.06 -5.66
C ARG A 27 -11.49 -4.68 -5.10
N ASN A 28 -11.10 -5.82 -5.66
CA ASN A 28 -9.77 -6.38 -5.47
C ASN A 28 -8.75 -5.55 -6.27
N GLU A 29 -7.82 -4.91 -5.57
CA GLU A 29 -6.78 -4.07 -6.17
C GLU A 29 -5.70 -4.87 -6.86
N PHE A 30 -5.63 -6.18 -6.65
CA PHE A 30 -4.68 -7.10 -7.26
C PHE A 30 -5.33 -8.02 -8.30
N ALA A 31 -6.53 -7.67 -8.79
CA ALA A 31 -7.13 -8.35 -9.92
C ALA A 31 -6.27 -8.22 -11.19
N GLU A 32 -6.51 -9.09 -12.17
CA GLU A 32 -5.73 -9.14 -13.42
C GLU A 32 -5.65 -7.76 -14.10
N SER A 33 -4.46 -7.40 -14.58
CA SER A 33 -4.15 -6.11 -15.22
C SER A 33 -4.28 -4.86 -14.33
N SER A 34 -4.38 -5.01 -13.01
CA SER A 34 -4.38 -3.86 -12.10
C SER A 34 -2.98 -3.27 -11.90
N ASP A 35 -2.92 -1.97 -11.61
CA ASP A 35 -1.63 -1.32 -11.34
C ASP A 35 -0.93 -1.89 -10.08
N CYS A 36 -1.68 -2.29 -9.05
CA CYS A 36 -1.08 -2.89 -7.84
C CYS A 36 -0.53 -4.29 -8.12
N LEU A 37 -1.19 -5.10 -8.97
CA LEU A 37 -0.67 -6.40 -9.41
C LEU A 37 0.61 -6.21 -10.24
N MET A 38 0.62 -5.24 -11.15
CA MET A 38 1.83 -4.92 -11.93
C MET A 38 3.00 -4.47 -11.04
N ALA A 39 2.75 -3.61 -10.07
CA ALA A 39 3.75 -3.19 -9.09
C ALA A 39 4.24 -4.39 -8.25
N TYR A 40 3.33 -5.23 -7.78
CA TYR A 40 3.66 -6.44 -7.01
C TYR A 40 4.51 -7.42 -7.82
N ASN A 41 4.23 -7.61 -9.10
CA ASN A 41 5.05 -8.46 -9.98
C ASN A 41 6.47 -7.90 -10.15
N LYS A 42 6.62 -6.58 -10.34
CA LYS A 42 7.95 -5.94 -10.40
C LYS A 42 8.73 -6.12 -9.08
N ILE A 43 8.05 -5.98 -7.94
CA ILE A 43 8.63 -6.26 -6.62
C ILE A 43 9.08 -7.70 -6.55
N TYR A 44 8.21 -8.66 -6.89
CA TYR A 44 8.53 -10.09 -6.86
C TYR A 44 9.78 -10.40 -7.69
N GLU A 45 9.84 -9.92 -8.93
CA GLU A 45 11.01 -10.12 -9.79
C GLU A 45 12.29 -9.53 -9.21
N ALA A 46 12.21 -8.32 -8.62
CA ALA A 46 13.33 -7.69 -7.94
C ALA A 46 13.83 -8.52 -6.75
N ARG A 47 12.91 -9.08 -5.94
CA ARG A 47 13.27 -9.99 -4.83
C ARG A 47 14.00 -11.22 -5.34
N VAL A 48 13.50 -11.85 -6.41
CA VAL A 48 14.13 -13.03 -7.02
C VAL A 48 15.54 -12.70 -7.55
N ARG A 49 15.72 -11.54 -8.19
CA ARG A 49 17.05 -11.09 -8.65
C ARG A 49 18.00 -10.81 -7.49
N MET A 50 17.53 -10.16 -6.42
CA MET A 50 18.33 -9.92 -5.21
C MET A 50 18.75 -11.22 -4.54
N GLY A 51 17.82 -12.13 -4.26
CA GLY A 51 18.13 -13.38 -3.59
C GLY A 51 19.03 -14.32 -4.43
N LYS A 52 18.92 -14.28 -5.78
CA LYS A 52 19.91 -14.92 -6.67
C LYS A 52 21.31 -14.33 -6.51
N ARG A 53 21.45 -13.00 -6.46
CA ARG A 53 22.74 -12.32 -6.25
C ARG A 53 23.34 -12.61 -4.87
N LEU A 54 22.49 -12.80 -3.87
CA LEU A 54 22.87 -13.14 -2.50
C LEU A 54 23.13 -14.63 -2.27
N GLY A 55 22.81 -15.50 -3.25
CA GLY A 55 22.94 -16.95 -3.12
C GLY A 55 21.90 -17.60 -2.19
N THR A 56 20.82 -16.90 -1.86
CA THR A 56 19.77 -17.33 -0.91
C THR A 56 18.49 -17.80 -1.61
N GLY A 57 18.36 -17.61 -2.92
CA GLY A 57 17.19 -18.07 -3.69
C GLY A 57 16.05 -17.04 -3.69
N GLU A 58 14.80 -17.46 -3.57
CA GLU A 58 13.64 -16.56 -3.62
C GLU A 58 13.19 -16.03 -2.25
N GLU A 59 13.66 -16.66 -1.17
CA GLU A 59 13.25 -16.41 0.21
C GLU A 59 14.43 -15.95 1.07
N ASP A 60 15.12 -14.90 0.63
CA ASP A 60 16.13 -14.26 1.49
C ASP A 60 15.46 -13.69 2.76
N GLN A 61 15.97 -14.04 3.93
CA GLN A 61 15.34 -13.64 5.20
C GLN A 61 15.22 -12.13 5.36
N ASP A 62 16.25 -11.34 4.99
CA ASP A 62 16.17 -9.88 5.14
C ASP A 62 15.15 -9.29 4.16
N ILE A 63 15.03 -9.86 2.95
CA ILE A 63 14.02 -9.45 1.97
C ILE A 63 12.62 -9.78 2.50
N MET A 64 12.41 -10.97 3.06
CA MET A 64 11.11 -11.39 3.59
C MET A 64 10.71 -10.57 4.83
N ASP A 65 11.65 -10.28 5.73
CA ASP A 65 11.41 -9.39 6.87
C ASP A 65 10.95 -7.99 6.42
N ILE A 66 11.52 -7.47 5.31
CA ILE A 66 11.08 -6.21 4.70
C ILE A 66 9.68 -6.34 4.13
N VAL A 67 9.40 -7.40 3.38
CA VAL A 67 8.07 -7.65 2.79
C VAL A 67 7.00 -7.71 3.87
N ASP A 68 7.16 -8.57 4.88
CA ASP A 68 6.17 -8.79 5.94
C ASP A 68 5.92 -7.50 6.75
N GLY A 69 6.99 -6.78 7.06
CA GLY A 69 6.90 -5.52 7.77
C GLY A 69 6.19 -4.44 6.95
N VAL A 70 6.47 -4.36 5.64
CA VAL A 70 5.86 -3.36 4.77
C VAL A 70 4.39 -3.70 4.48
N GLU A 71 4.02 -4.97 4.29
CA GLU A 71 2.62 -5.39 4.17
C GLU A 71 1.81 -5.05 5.43
N SER A 72 2.39 -5.29 6.61
CA SER A 72 1.80 -4.88 7.90
C SER A 72 1.62 -3.36 7.99
N LYS A 73 2.60 -2.60 7.48
CA LYS A 73 2.56 -1.14 7.42
C LYS A 73 1.46 -0.64 6.48
N ILE A 74 1.32 -1.24 5.29
CA ILE A 74 0.26 -0.93 4.32
C ILE A 74 -1.11 -1.15 4.96
N GLN A 75 -1.31 -2.27 5.66
CA GLN A 75 -2.55 -2.54 6.38
C GLN A 75 -2.84 -1.45 7.42
N TYR A 76 -1.87 -1.12 8.27
CA TYR A 76 -2.05 -0.07 9.29
C TYR A 76 -2.51 1.26 8.66
N ILE A 77 -1.82 1.71 7.61
CA ILE A 77 -2.14 2.97 6.91
C ILE A 77 -3.53 2.90 6.31
N CYS A 78 -3.86 1.81 5.61
CA CYS A 78 -5.18 1.59 5.03
C CYS A 78 -6.30 1.72 6.06
N LEU A 79 -6.15 1.08 7.23
CA LEU A 79 -7.16 1.15 8.29
C LEU A 79 -7.30 2.56 8.88
N LYS A 80 -6.22 3.34 8.95
CA LYS A 80 -6.23 4.75 9.35
C LYS A 80 -6.89 5.63 8.30
N MET A 81 -6.59 5.40 7.02
CA MET A 81 -7.21 6.13 5.91
C MET A 81 -8.71 5.92 5.87
N TYR A 82 -9.20 4.70 6.12
CA TYR A 82 -10.63 4.46 6.32
C TYR A 82 -11.21 5.33 7.44
N ASP A 83 -10.55 5.39 8.60
CA ASP A 83 -11.04 6.18 9.74
C ASP A 83 -11.07 7.69 9.42
N TYR A 84 -10.10 8.19 8.66
CA TYR A 84 -10.14 9.56 8.15
C TYR A 84 -11.32 9.79 7.19
N GLY A 85 -11.56 8.86 6.26
CA GLY A 85 -12.69 8.93 5.34
C GLY A 85 -14.05 8.90 6.06
N ALA A 86 -14.15 8.03 7.06
CA ALA A 86 -15.30 7.89 7.96
C ALA A 86 -15.53 9.12 8.84
N GLY A 87 -14.53 10.01 8.95
CA GLY A 87 -14.57 11.17 9.84
C GLY A 87 -14.42 10.83 11.32
N THR A 88 -13.98 9.60 11.64
CA THR A 88 -13.62 9.20 13.01
C THR A 88 -12.23 9.69 13.41
N LEU A 89 -11.41 10.07 12.43
CA LEU A 89 -10.19 10.86 12.61
C LEU A 89 -10.34 12.22 11.92
N THR A 90 -9.94 13.28 12.61
CA THR A 90 -10.00 14.66 12.08
C THR A 90 -8.76 15.01 11.27
N ILE A 91 -8.97 15.64 10.12
CA ILE A 91 -7.92 16.28 9.32
C ILE A 91 -7.73 17.69 9.86
N ALA A 92 -6.53 18.06 10.29
CA ALA A 92 -6.24 19.43 10.71
C ALA A 92 -5.88 20.30 9.48
N GLY A 93 -6.78 21.21 9.07
CA GLY A 93 -6.54 22.42 8.26
C GLY A 93 -6.00 22.30 6.81
N GLY A 94 -6.69 22.90 5.83
CA GLY A 94 -6.21 23.12 4.44
C GLY A 94 -6.98 22.36 3.33
N ASP A 95 -6.63 22.58 2.04
CA ASP A 95 -7.34 22.05 0.86
C ASP A 95 -7.26 20.51 0.70
N LYS A 96 -8.38 19.90 0.28
CA LYS A 96 -8.71 18.47 0.44
C LYS A 96 -7.87 17.45 -0.35
N GLU A 97 -7.26 17.86 -1.46
CA GLU A 97 -6.61 16.92 -2.41
C GLU A 97 -5.11 16.73 -2.13
N PHE A 98 -4.38 17.83 -1.90
CA PHE A 98 -3.00 17.80 -1.41
C PHE A 98 -2.88 17.21 0.01
N GLN A 99 -3.98 17.17 0.76
CA GLN A 99 -4.03 16.54 2.08
C GLN A 99 -3.98 15.02 2.03
N LEU A 100 -4.60 14.34 1.06
CA LEU A 100 -4.75 12.89 1.15
C LEU A 100 -3.40 12.16 0.99
N MET A 101 -2.62 12.55 -0.01
CA MET A 101 -1.25 12.03 -0.17
C MET A 101 -0.35 12.47 0.98
N GLY A 102 -0.46 13.72 1.43
CA GLY A 102 0.29 14.20 2.60
C GLY A 102 -0.06 13.43 3.89
N MET A 103 -1.31 12.99 4.04
CA MET A 103 -1.75 12.13 5.15
C MET A 103 -1.18 10.73 5.04
N ILE A 104 -1.23 10.13 3.85
CA ILE A 104 -0.63 8.80 3.62
C ILE A 104 0.87 8.85 3.89
N ASP A 105 1.58 9.85 3.37
CA ASP A 105 3.02 10.02 3.59
C ASP A 105 3.34 10.27 5.07
N LYS A 106 2.49 11.03 5.79
CA LYS A 106 2.62 11.22 7.24
C LYS A 106 2.43 9.89 7.97
N GLU A 107 1.34 9.18 7.72
CA GLU A 107 1.05 7.90 8.38
C GLU A 107 2.10 6.84 8.01
N TRP A 108 2.67 6.90 6.81
CA TRP A 108 3.81 6.09 6.41
C TRP A 108 5.04 6.36 7.28
N LYS A 109 5.40 7.62 7.50
CA LYS A 109 6.52 7.99 8.40
C LYS A 109 6.23 7.64 9.86
N ASP A 110 5.01 7.86 10.32
CA ASP A 110 4.60 7.53 11.69
C ASP A 110 4.64 6.02 11.92
N ALA A 111 4.21 5.22 10.93
CA ALA A 111 4.30 3.78 11.00
C ALA A 111 5.75 3.27 11.02
N ASP A 112 6.71 3.97 10.39
CA ASP A 112 8.13 3.63 10.55
C ASP A 112 8.60 3.71 12.00
N HIS A 113 8.05 4.64 12.77
CA HIS A 113 8.36 4.78 14.19
C HIS A 113 7.81 3.62 15.04
N HIS A 114 6.68 3.02 14.64
CA HIS A 114 5.96 2.00 15.41
C HIS A 114 6.30 0.57 14.98
N VAL A 115 6.36 0.32 13.67
CA VAL A 115 6.56 -1.02 13.07
C VAL A 115 7.82 -1.09 12.20
N GLY A 116 8.42 0.04 11.82
CA GLY A 116 9.51 0.09 10.84
C GLY A 116 10.92 -0.17 11.38
N LYS A 117 11.15 -0.27 12.69
CA LYS A 117 12.50 -0.55 13.22
C LYS A 117 13.06 -1.89 12.72
N HIS A 118 12.20 -2.90 12.60
CA HIS A 118 12.57 -4.21 12.07
C HIS A 118 12.86 -4.15 10.56
N ILE A 119 12.04 -3.40 9.81
CA ILE A 119 12.22 -3.17 8.36
C ILE A 119 13.53 -2.42 8.10
N GLY A 120 13.81 -1.35 8.85
CA GLY A 120 15.01 -0.54 8.70
C GLY A 120 16.28 -1.34 8.97
N HIS A 121 16.29 -2.17 10.02
CA HIS A 121 17.42 -3.06 10.28
C HIS A 121 17.61 -4.11 9.18
N ALA A 122 16.54 -4.74 8.70
CA ALA A 122 16.60 -5.70 7.60
C ALA A 122 17.11 -5.03 6.31
N MET A 123 16.63 -3.82 5.99
CA MET A 123 17.09 -3.03 4.85
C MET A 123 18.58 -2.67 4.96
N THR A 124 19.07 -2.30 6.14
CA THR A 124 20.51 -2.04 6.35
C THR A 124 21.33 -3.30 6.11
N ARG A 125 20.95 -4.44 6.71
CA ARG A 125 21.66 -5.71 6.50
C ARG A 125 21.64 -6.15 5.04
N LEU A 126 20.50 -6.00 4.37
CA LEU A 126 20.36 -6.31 2.95
C LEU A 126 21.33 -5.48 2.11
N LYS A 127 21.37 -4.16 2.33
CA LYS A 127 22.29 -3.24 1.64
C LYS A 127 23.75 -3.60 1.85
N ASP A 128 24.13 -3.89 3.09
CA ASP A 128 25.49 -4.28 3.44
C ASP A 128 25.89 -5.58 2.73
N ARG A 129 25.02 -6.59 2.74
CA ARG A 129 25.23 -7.88 2.08
C ARG A 129 25.30 -7.76 0.55
N MET A 130 24.55 -6.82 -0.02
CA MET A 130 24.57 -6.51 -1.45
C MET A 130 25.73 -5.58 -1.86
N GLY A 131 26.44 -4.97 -0.91
CA GLY A 131 27.51 -4.01 -1.19
C GLY A 131 27.03 -2.73 -1.87
N THR A 132 25.84 -2.23 -1.51
CA THR A 132 25.21 -1.04 -2.10
C THR A 132 24.73 -0.05 -1.05
N ASP A 133 24.69 1.24 -1.38
CA ASP A 133 24.12 2.31 -0.54
C ASP A 133 22.58 2.44 -0.67
N GLY A 134 21.95 1.60 -1.50
CA GLY A 134 20.53 1.66 -1.83
C GLY A 134 20.22 2.33 -3.16
N SER A 135 21.24 2.69 -3.94
CA SER A 135 21.09 3.03 -5.35
C SER A 135 20.75 1.82 -6.23
N ASP A 136 20.91 0.59 -5.71
CA ASP A 136 20.59 -0.64 -6.42
C ASP A 136 19.14 -0.63 -6.96
N PRO A 137 18.94 -0.92 -8.26
CA PRO A 137 17.64 -0.83 -8.89
C PRO A 137 16.62 -1.77 -8.25
N ASP A 138 17.01 -2.98 -7.82
CA ASP A 138 16.07 -3.91 -7.20
C ASP A 138 15.66 -3.48 -5.79
N ILE A 139 16.57 -2.87 -5.03
CA ILE A 139 16.24 -2.25 -3.73
C ILE A 139 15.25 -1.10 -3.93
N ARG A 140 15.46 -0.27 -4.95
CA ARG A 140 14.55 0.84 -5.28
C ARG A 140 13.18 0.34 -5.72
N ILE A 141 13.13 -0.74 -6.51
CA ILE A 141 11.87 -1.38 -6.93
C ILE A 141 11.13 -1.97 -5.72
N LEU A 142 11.84 -2.66 -4.82
CA LEU A 142 11.25 -3.22 -3.61
C LEU A 142 10.63 -2.13 -2.73
N ALA A 143 11.40 -1.11 -2.36
CA ALA A 143 10.94 -0.06 -1.47
C ALA A 143 9.86 0.83 -2.13
N GLY A 144 10.12 1.30 -3.35
CA GLY A 144 9.20 2.16 -4.08
C GLY A 144 7.90 1.44 -4.40
N GLY A 145 7.96 0.19 -4.86
CA GLY A 145 6.79 -0.54 -5.32
C GLY A 145 5.75 -0.70 -4.22
N TYR A 146 6.19 -0.96 -2.99
CA TYR A 146 5.28 -1.01 -1.86
C TYR A 146 4.76 0.35 -1.42
N GLU A 147 5.56 1.42 -1.49
CA GLU A 147 5.08 2.79 -1.23
C GLU A 147 3.96 3.17 -2.22
N TYR A 148 4.10 2.79 -3.48
CA TYR A 148 3.07 2.96 -4.50
C TYR A 148 1.79 2.20 -4.18
N ILE A 149 1.90 0.91 -3.84
CA ILE A 149 0.75 0.09 -3.42
C ILE A 149 0.07 0.73 -2.20
N ALA A 150 0.84 1.19 -1.21
CA ALA A 150 0.33 1.85 -0.02
C ALA A 150 -0.49 3.10 -0.34
N ARG A 151 0.00 3.94 -1.26
CA ARG A 151 -0.72 5.13 -1.72
C ARG A 151 -2.01 4.76 -2.43
N ARG A 152 -1.95 3.83 -3.39
CA ARG A 152 -3.13 3.35 -4.14
C ARG A 152 -4.21 2.82 -3.21
N MET A 153 -3.84 1.88 -2.34
CA MET A 153 -4.78 1.26 -1.41
C MET A 153 -5.28 2.26 -0.36
N GLY A 154 -4.38 3.11 0.16
CA GLY A 154 -4.71 4.13 1.17
C GLY A 154 -5.75 5.13 0.67
N VAL A 155 -5.59 5.64 -0.56
CA VAL A 155 -6.57 6.53 -1.19
C VAL A 155 -7.95 5.88 -1.25
N LYS A 156 -8.03 4.65 -1.78
CA LYS A 156 -9.31 3.92 -1.88
C LYS A 156 -9.92 3.60 -0.53
N MET A 157 -9.11 3.22 0.47
CA MET A 157 -9.59 2.98 1.83
C MET A 157 -10.22 4.23 2.46
N TYR A 158 -9.65 5.40 2.23
CA TYR A 158 -10.30 6.67 2.60
C TYR A 158 -11.65 6.81 1.92
N GLY A 159 -11.72 6.58 0.61
CA GLY A 159 -12.97 6.68 -0.14
C GLY A 159 -14.05 5.71 0.36
N TYR A 160 -13.69 4.47 0.68
CA TYR A 160 -14.62 3.51 1.29
C TYR A 160 -15.08 3.95 2.69
N GLY A 161 -14.18 4.52 3.50
CA GLY A 161 -14.54 5.12 4.77
C GLY A 161 -15.62 6.19 4.61
N ALA A 162 -15.45 7.08 3.64
CA ALA A 162 -16.43 8.12 3.33
C ALA A 162 -17.75 7.54 2.78
N TYR A 163 -17.67 6.57 1.87
CA TYR A 163 -18.84 5.96 1.23
C TYR A 163 -19.72 5.18 2.22
N PHE A 164 -19.13 4.24 2.97
CA PHE A 164 -19.89 3.38 3.88
C PHE A 164 -20.43 4.10 5.12
N THR A 165 -19.94 5.32 5.40
CA THR A 165 -20.49 6.20 6.45
C THR A 165 -21.42 7.29 5.93
N GLY A 166 -21.74 7.29 4.63
CA GLY A 166 -22.66 8.25 4.01
C GLY A 166 -22.10 9.66 3.82
N ARG A 167 -20.78 9.85 4.03
CA ARG A 167 -20.07 11.11 3.79
C ARG A 167 -19.75 11.32 2.30
N ALA A 168 -19.74 10.25 1.51
CA ALA A 168 -19.69 10.28 0.05
C ALA A 168 -20.85 9.47 -0.55
N LYS A 169 -21.35 9.92 -1.71
CA LYS A 169 -22.48 9.29 -2.41
C LYS A 169 -22.07 8.21 -3.40
N THR A 170 -20.83 8.26 -3.87
CA THR A 170 -20.24 7.32 -4.84
C THR A 170 -19.14 6.52 -4.17
N ALA A 171 -18.92 5.29 -4.64
CA ALA A 171 -17.79 4.49 -4.21
C ALA A 171 -16.49 5.00 -4.86
N PRO A 172 -15.32 4.81 -4.23
CA PRO A 172 -14.03 5.29 -4.76
C PRO A 172 -13.62 4.72 -6.12
N ASP A 173 -14.21 3.59 -6.55
CA ASP A 173 -13.91 2.97 -7.84
C ASP A 173 -14.75 3.50 -9.01
N VAL A 174 -15.54 4.55 -8.78
CA VAL A 174 -16.23 5.28 -9.84
C VAL A 174 -15.26 6.34 -10.38
N PRO A 175 -15.06 6.46 -11.71
CA PRO A 175 -14.10 7.39 -12.32
C PRO A 175 -14.19 8.84 -11.80
N ASP A 176 -15.40 9.29 -11.45
CA ASP A 176 -15.65 10.66 -10.98
C ASP A 176 -15.33 10.90 -9.50
N PHE A 177 -15.02 9.86 -8.71
CA PHE A 177 -14.76 10.03 -7.27
C PHE A 177 -13.47 10.83 -7.02
N TYR A 178 -12.50 10.70 -7.93
CA TYR A 178 -11.20 11.34 -7.88
C TYR A 178 -10.85 11.98 -9.23
N GLY A 179 -11.78 12.69 -9.89
CA GLY A 179 -11.54 13.25 -11.23
C GLY A 179 -10.22 14.04 -11.43
N ASN A 180 -9.51 14.36 -10.34
CA ASN A 180 -8.17 14.96 -10.31
C ASN A 180 -7.07 14.16 -9.57
N ALA A 181 -7.39 13.07 -8.84
CA ALA A 181 -6.41 12.27 -8.10
C ALA A 181 -5.88 11.09 -8.93
N GLU A 182 -5.77 11.28 -10.25
CA GLU A 182 -4.86 10.48 -11.05
C GLU A 182 -3.51 10.52 -10.34
N ILE A 183 -3.10 9.36 -9.85
CA ILE A 183 -1.76 9.18 -9.31
C ILE A 183 -0.84 9.37 -10.51
N ILE A 184 -0.40 10.61 -10.69
CA ILE A 184 0.65 11.03 -11.63
C ILE A 184 1.97 10.42 -11.13
N GLU A 185 2.07 9.10 -11.11
CA GLU A 185 3.27 8.35 -10.72
C GLU A 185 3.52 7.14 -11.62
N LYS A 186 2.81 7.00 -12.76
CA LYS A 186 3.17 6.00 -13.78
C LYS A 186 4.64 6.11 -14.20
N ASP A 187 5.23 7.30 -14.08
CA ASP A 187 6.60 7.61 -14.48
C ASP A 187 7.67 7.41 -13.39
N ARG A 188 7.32 7.03 -12.15
CA ARG A 188 8.35 6.69 -11.12
C ARG A 188 8.79 5.23 -11.16
N PHE A 189 8.07 4.38 -11.90
CA PHE A 189 8.25 2.91 -11.94
C PHE A 189 8.75 2.36 -13.27
N ASN A 190 9.19 3.24 -14.19
CA ASN A 190 9.83 2.88 -15.46
C ASN A 190 11.28 3.35 -15.48
#